data_AF-A0A9D7FD35-F1
#
_entry.id   AF-A0A9D7FD35-F1
#
_cell.length_a   1.000
_cell.length_b   1.000
_cell.length_c   1.000
_cell.angle_alpha   90.00
_cell.angle_beta   90.00
_cell.angle_gamma   90.00
#
_symmetry.space_group_name_H-M   'P 1'
#
loop_
_entity.id
_entity.type
_entity.pdbx_description
1 polymer ?
#
loop_
_entity_poly.entity_id
_entity_poly.type
_entity_poly.pdbx_seq_one_letter_code
_entity_poly.pdbx_strand_id
1 'polypeptide(L)'
;MAYAAGFSLVEVMVAMVIGLLGIIVMMQVFSVFEGQKRTTGGGDDAISSGAVSLYGVQRNMQQSGWGISSVEVIGCTVSGLLVGGAALPLIPVTINPALITGQDADTDTLLIVAGNGNGSVEGDTIDAVPAANSYAVRTPTGFLVGERVVAVPQARPSPCTLALTTVTGVVSPNVAVAAGFVGIVPGDKLFNLGPAPTVRAYAVRNQNLTVCDYTANDCGLAANNGDATVWVPVANNVVSLRAQYGRDTSAAAMDGAVDVWDRTRPVPAFPAGNTANACALIRASAVRIALVARSSQPEKLRTGRR
;
A
#
# COMPACT_ATOMS: atom_id res chain seq x y z
N MET A 1 -58.80 66.63 -14.75
CA MET A 1 -58.43 65.62 -15.76
C MET A 1 -56.94 65.71 -15.97
N ALA A 2 -56.17 64.75 -15.46
CA ALA A 2 -54.74 64.69 -15.71
C ALA A 2 -54.52 63.97 -17.06
N TYR A 3 -53.88 64.64 -18.01
CA TYR A 3 -53.42 64.03 -19.25
C TYR A 3 -52.31 63.01 -18.91
N ALA A 4 -52.52 61.74 -19.24
CA ALA A 4 -51.47 60.73 -19.20
C ALA A 4 -50.54 60.97 -20.39
N ALA A 5 -49.30 61.40 -20.13
CA ALA A 5 -48.27 61.48 -21.16
C ALA A 5 -47.86 60.05 -21.56
N GLY A 6 -47.96 59.72 -22.85
CA GLY A 6 -47.45 58.46 -23.40
C GLY A 6 -45.93 58.48 -23.54
N PHE A 7 -45.30 57.31 -23.40
CA PHE A 7 -43.85 57.16 -23.57
C PHE A 7 -43.41 57.36 -25.01
N SER A 8 -42.26 58.02 -25.19
CA SER A 8 -41.59 58.17 -26.48
C SER A 8 -40.98 56.84 -26.95
N LEU A 9 -40.95 56.60 -28.27
CA LEU A 9 -40.30 55.42 -28.86
C LEU A 9 -38.82 55.33 -28.45
N VAL A 10 -38.16 56.48 -28.25
CA VAL A 10 -36.78 56.57 -27.76
C VAL A 10 -36.66 56.09 -26.30
N GLU A 11 -37.62 56.42 -25.43
CA GLU A 11 -37.62 55.95 -24.03
C GLU A 11 -37.78 54.43 -23.96
N VAL A 12 -38.64 53.84 -24.81
CA VAL A 12 -38.83 52.39 -24.86
C VAL A 12 -37.57 51.69 -25.39
N MET A 13 -36.90 52.27 -26.40
CA MET A 13 -35.63 51.73 -26.90
C MET A 13 -34.53 51.77 -25.86
N VAL A 14 -34.39 52.88 -25.11
CA VAL A 14 -33.41 53.01 -24.03
C VAL A 14 -33.71 52.03 -22.89
N ALA A 15 -34.98 51.91 -22.48
CA ALA A 15 -35.38 50.96 -21.43
C ALA A 15 -35.08 49.51 -21.81
N MET A 16 -35.34 49.12 -23.06
CA MET A 16 -35.05 47.77 -23.56
C MET A 16 -33.54 47.49 -23.58
N VAL A 17 -32.72 48.45 -24.01
CA VAL A 17 -31.26 48.31 -24.04
C VAL A 17 -30.70 48.13 -22.63
N ILE A 18 -31.17 48.92 -21.66
CA ILE A 18 -30.74 48.80 -20.25
C ILE A 18 -31.19 47.45 -19.67
N GLY A 19 -32.41 47.01 -19.96
CA GLY A 19 -32.92 45.70 -19.52
C GLY A 19 -32.10 44.53 -20.08
N LEU A 20 -31.76 44.56 -21.37
CA LEU A 20 -30.92 43.54 -22.00
C LEU A 20 -29.49 43.54 -21.45
N LEU A 21 -28.91 44.72 -21.21
CA LEU A 21 -27.62 44.85 -20.53
C LEU A 21 -27.66 44.21 -19.14
N GLY A 22 -28.72 44.46 -18.37
CA GLY A 22 -28.92 43.85 -17.06
C GLY A 22 -28.95 42.32 -17.11
N ILE A 23 -29.70 41.73 -18.04
CA ILE A 23 -29.79 40.28 -18.20
C ILE A 23 -28.44 39.68 -18.61
N ILE A 24 -27.72 40.33 -19.52
CA ILE A 24 -26.38 39.88 -19.96
C ILE A 24 -25.42 39.85 -18.78
N VAL A 25 -25.37 40.94 -17.98
CA VAL A 25 -24.51 41.01 -16.80
C VAL A 25 -24.87 39.93 -15.79
N MET A 26 -26.16 39.71 -15.53
CA MET A 26 -26.60 38.65 -14.61
C MET A 26 -26.23 37.24 -15.12
N MET A 27 -26.42 36.95 -16.41
CA MET A 27 -26.03 35.67 -16.98
C MET A 27 -24.51 35.45 -16.94
N GLN A 28 -23.71 36.51 -17.12
CA GLN A 28 -22.26 36.42 -16.98
C GLN A 28 -21.85 36.08 -15.54
N VAL A 29 -22.42 36.76 -14.53
CA VAL A 29 -22.15 36.46 -13.12
C VAL A 29 -22.57 35.04 -12.76
N PHE A 30 -23.75 34.61 -13.20
CA PHE A 30 -24.23 33.25 -12.97
C PHE A 30 -23.33 32.19 -13.60
N SER A 31 -22.88 32.40 -14.84
CA SER A 31 -21.97 31.49 -15.54
C SER A 31 -20.62 31.36 -14.83
N VAL A 32 -20.06 32.47 -14.33
CA VAL A 32 -18.82 32.46 -13.54
C VAL A 32 -19.02 31.74 -12.22
N PHE A 33 -20.14 31.98 -11.52
CA PHE A 33 -20.46 31.32 -10.26
C PHE A 33 -20.64 29.81 -10.41
N GLU A 34 -21.36 29.35 -11.43
CA GLU A 34 -21.50 27.91 -11.72
C GLU A 34 -20.16 27.27 -12.10
N GLY A 35 -19.30 28.00 -12.82
CA GLY A 35 -17.92 27.57 -13.05
C GLY A 35 -17.14 27.39 -11.75
N GLN A 36 -17.16 28.40 -10.87
CA GLN A 36 -16.50 28.34 -9.56
C GLN A 36 -17.06 27.19 -8.71
N LYS A 37 -18.38 27.03 -8.64
CA LYS A 37 -19.06 25.97 -7.89
C LYS A 37 -18.64 24.57 -8.34
N ARG A 38 -18.47 24.34 -9.64
CA ARG A 38 -17.98 23.06 -10.17
C ARG A 38 -16.51 22.82 -9.84
N THR A 39 -15.69 23.86 -9.90
CA THR A 39 -14.27 23.77 -9.51
C THR A 39 -14.11 23.50 -8.03
N THR A 40 -14.85 24.20 -7.15
CA THR A 40 -14.80 23.96 -5.72
C THR A 40 -15.33 22.58 -5.37
N GLY A 41 -16.50 22.20 -5.89
CA GLY A 41 -17.08 20.87 -5.64
C GLY A 41 -16.20 19.73 -6.15
N GLY A 42 -15.65 19.84 -7.37
CA GLY A 42 -14.73 18.83 -7.90
C GLY A 42 -13.40 18.76 -7.15
N GLY A 43 -12.93 19.88 -6.58
CA GLY A 43 -11.79 19.91 -5.68
C GLY A 43 -12.08 19.19 -4.36
N ASP A 44 -13.24 19.48 -3.75
CA ASP A 44 -13.68 18.84 -2.50
C ASP A 44 -13.84 17.31 -2.67
N ASP A 45 -14.41 16.86 -3.79
CA ASP A 45 -14.54 15.44 -4.11
C ASP A 45 -13.17 14.75 -4.28
N ALA A 46 -12.21 15.43 -4.93
CA ALA A 46 -10.85 14.93 -5.10
C ALA A 46 -10.10 14.81 -3.75
N ILE A 47 -10.25 15.79 -2.86
CA ILE A 47 -9.66 15.74 -1.52
C ILE A 47 -10.30 14.63 -0.69
N SER A 48 -11.63 14.52 -0.70
CA SER A 48 -12.37 13.50 0.04
C SER A 48 -11.98 12.07 -0.38
N SER A 49 -12.01 11.78 -1.68
CA SER A 49 -11.63 10.46 -2.21
C SER A 49 -10.13 10.15 -2.00
N GLY A 50 -9.26 11.16 -2.13
CA GLY A 50 -7.84 11.05 -1.80
C GLY A 50 -7.61 10.71 -0.32
N ALA A 51 -8.32 11.37 0.60
CA ALA A 51 -8.18 11.13 2.03
C ALA A 51 -8.65 9.73 2.45
N VAL A 52 -9.80 9.28 1.94
CA VAL A 52 -10.34 7.94 2.23
C VAL A 52 -9.39 6.85 1.74
N SER A 53 -8.84 6.99 0.53
CA SER A 53 -7.91 6.01 -0.02
C SER A 53 -6.57 6.01 0.70
N LEU A 54 -6.06 7.18 1.10
CA LEU A 54 -4.85 7.32 1.90
C LEU A 54 -5.00 6.60 3.26
N TYR A 55 -6.15 6.73 3.91
CA TYR A 55 -6.45 6.03 5.16
C TYR A 55 -6.45 4.51 4.97
N GLY A 56 -6.99 4.01 3.85
CA GLY A 56 -6.95 2.58 3.50
C GLY A 56 -5.52 2.05 3.34
N VAL A 57 -4.65 2.81 2.67
CA VAL A 57 -3.23 2.47 2.52
C VAL A 57 -2.53 2.49 3.88
N GLN A 58 -2.73 3.55 4.68
CA GLN A 58 -2.13 3.69 6.01
C GLN A 58 -2.53 2.54 6.94
N ARG A 59 -3.80 2.12 6.94
CA ARG A 59 -4.27 1.01 7.77
C ARG A 59 -3.56 -0.30 7.41
N ASN A 60 -3.37 -0.58 6.13
CA ASN A 60 -2.65 -1.79 5.69
C ASN A 60 -1.15 -1.68 6.01
N MET A 61 -0.55 -0.50 5.90
CA MET A 61 0.84 -0.27 6.32
C MET A 61 1.04 -0.49 7.81
N GLN A 62 0.10 -0.07 8.66
CA GLN A 62 0.18 -0.29 10.12
C GLN A 62 0.09 -1.77 10.50
N GLN A 63 -0.60 -2.59 9.71
CA GLN A 63 -0.66 -4.03 9.91
C GLN A 63 0.52 -4.77 9.25
N SER A 64 1.31 -4.08 8.43
CA SER A 64 2.45 -4.67 7.75
C SER A 64 3.50 -5.18 8.74
N GLY A 65 4.19 -6.24 8.38
CA GLY A 65 5.22 -6.81 9.23
C GLY A 65 4.73 -7.74 10.34
N TRP A 66 3.41 -7.89 10.52
CA TRP A 66 2.86 -8.87 11.46
C TRP A 66 3.40 -10.27 11.16
N GLY A 67 4.05 -10.89 12.13
CA GLY A 67 4.64 -12.23 12.01
C GLY A 67 5.91 -12.33 11.16
N ILE A 68 6.50 -11.20 10.72
CA ILE A 68 7.73 -11.18 9.89
C ILE A 68 8.76 -10.13 10.33
N SER A 69 8.62 -9.55 11.52
CA SER A 69 9.44 -8.42 11.99
C SER A 69 10.74 -8.83 12.70
N SER A 70 11.13 -10.10 12.65
CA SER A 70 12.35 -10.59 13.30
C SER A 70 13.59 -10.51 12.40
N VAL A 71 14.78 -10.39 12.99
CA VAL A 71 16.07 -10.34 12.25
C VAL A 71 16.31 -11.61 11.44
N GLU A 72 15.79 -12.75 11.89
CA GLU A 72 15.98 -14.04 11.23
C GLU A 72 15.16 -14.14 9.93
N VAL A 73 13.94 -13.59 9.89
CA VAL A 73 12.99 -13.75 8.77
C VAL A 73 12.90 -12.53 7.84
N ILE A 74 13.10 -11.32 8.35
CA ILE A 74 12.79 -10.10 7.59
C ILE A 74 13.66 -9.98 6.33
N GLY A 75 13.05 -9.75 5.18
CA GLY A 75 13.72 -9.65 3.89
C GLY A 75 14.21 -10.98 3.30
N CYS A 76 13.90 -12.11 3.91
CA CYS A 76 14.12 -13.42 3.32
C CYS A 76 13.09 -13.69 2.22
N THR A 77 13.50 -14.39 1.17
CA THR A 77 12.63 -14.70 0.03
C THR A 77 11.82 -15.96 0.29
N VAL A 78 10.51 -15.89 0.07
CA VAL A 78 9.59 -17.03 0.18
C VAL A 78 8.94 -17.25 -1.19
N SER A 79 8.79 -18.52 -1.58
CA SER A 79 8.01 -18.93 -2.75
C SER A 79 6.69 -19.57 -2.32
N GLY A 80 5.68 -19.55 -3.20
CA GLY A 80 4.36 -20.15 -2.94
C GLY A 80 3.42 -19.35 -2.03
N LEU A 81 3.82 -18.15 -1.61
CA LEU A 81 2.91 -17.20 -0.95
C LEU A 81 2.04 -16.46 -1.97
N LEU A 82 2.60 -16.13 -3.13
CA LEU A 82 1.93 -15.40 -4.20
C LEU A 82 1.26 -16.36 -5.20
N VAL A 83 0.12 -15.93 -5.73
CA VAL A 83 -0.45 -16.54 -6.95
C VAL A 83 0.49 -16.26 -8.13
N GLY A 84 0.72 -17.27 -8.96
CA GLY A 84 1.77 -17.24 -10.00
C GLY A 84 3.12 -17.77 -9.55
N GLY A 85 3.31 -18.04 -8.24
CA GLY A 85 4.49 -18.73 -7.71
C GLY A 85 5.77 -17.90 -7.64
N ALA A 86 5.69 -16.61 -7.95
CA ALA A 86 6.83 -15.69 -7.85
C ALA A 86 7.40 -15.65 -6.42
N ALA A 87 8.72 -15.54 -6.32
CA ALA A 87 9.40 -15.37 -5.04
C ALA A 87 9.26 -13.93 -4.53
N LEU A 88 8.94 -13.79 -3.25
CA LEU A 88 8.72 -12.50 -2.59
C LEU A 88 9.65 -12.36 -1.38
N PRO A 89 10.44 -11.27 -1.26
CA PRO A 89 11.10 -10.96 0.00
C PRO A 89 10.06 -10.51 1.05
N LEU A 90 10.09 -11.14 2.24
CA LEU A 90 9.24 -10.80 3.37
C LEU A 90 9.64 -9.46 4.00
N ILE A 91 9.26 -8.36 3.35
CA ILE A 91 9.49 -6.99 3.80
C ILE A 91 8.11 -6.39 4.09
N PRO A 92 7.89 -5.76 5.26
CA PRO A 92 6.60 -5.17 5.62
C PRO A 92 6.04 -4.26 4.51
N VAL A 93 6.86 -3.33 4.01
CA VAL A 93 6.52 -2.46 2.88
C VAL A 93 7.68 -2.42 1.89
N THR A 94 7.40 -2.78 0.64
CA THR A 94 8.33 -2.65 -0.49
C THR A 94 7.86 -1.51 -1.40
N ILE A 95 8.71 -0.50 -1.58
CA ILE A 95 8.49 0.59 -2.55
C ILE A 95 9.13 0.17 -3.87
N ASN A 96 8.37 0.32 -4.96
CA ASN A 96 8.79 -0.03 -6.32
C ASN A 96 9.30 -1.48 -6.46
N PRO A 97 8.52 -2.50 -6.06
CA PRO A 97 8.87 -3.90 -6.32
C PRO A 97 8.99 -4.17 -7.83
N ALA A 98 10.02 -4.92 -8.22
CA ALA A 98 10.18 -5.36 -9.62
C ALA A 98 9.05 -6.28 -10.11
N LEU A 99 8.27 -6.85 -9.19
CA LEU A 99 7.14 -7.74 -9.47
C LEU A 99 5.90 -7.02 -10.02
N ILE A 100 5.80 -5.69 -9.88
CA ILE A 100 4.62 -4.93 -10.32
C ILE A 100 4.99 -4.09 -11.55
N THR A 101 4.19 -4.19 -12.60
CA THR A 101 4.42 -3.52 -13.89
C THR A 101 3.15 -2.85 -14.41
N GLY A 102 3.27 -1.92 -15.37
CA GLY A 102 2.13 -1.26 -16.02
C GLY A 102 1.43 -0.19 -15.18
N GLN A 103 2.11 0.33 -14.16
CA GLN A 103 1.76 1.57 -13.49
C GLN A 103 1.93 2.78 -14.42
N ASP A 104 1.23 3.86 -14.12
CA ASP A 104 1.41 5.13 -14.82
C ASP A 104 2.87 5.64 -14.64
N ALA A 105 3.32 6.47 -15.59
CA ALA A 105 4.62 7.11 -15.47
C ALA A 105 4.66 8.04 -14.24
N ASP A 106 5.84 8.22 -13.66
CA ASP A 106 6.01 9.12 -12.52
C ASP A 106 5.12 8.81 -11.29
N THR A 107 4.87 7.52 -11.06
CA THR A 107 4.26 7.04 -9.81
C THR A 107 5.08 5.90 -9.23
N ASP A 108 5.09 5.85 -7.90
CA ASP A 108 5.63 4.72 -7.17
C ASP A 108 4.56 3.64 -7.02
N THR A 109 4.99 2.40 -6.86
CA THR A 109 4.15 1.26 -6.50
C THR A 109 4.51 0.77 -5.10
N LEU A 110 3.54 0.21 -4.40
CA LEU A 110 3.74 -0.29 -3.03
C LEU A 110 3.32 -1.75 -2.97
N LEU A 111 4.05 -2.52 -2.18
CA LEU A 111 3.70 -3.89 -1.84
C LEU A 111 3.79 -4.07 -0.34
N ILE A 112 2.66 -4.43 0.26
CA ILE A 112 2.49 -4.50 1.69
C ILE A 112 2.26 -5.96 2.07
N VAL A 113 3.08 -6.47 2.99
CA VAL A 113 3.01 -7.87 3.45
C VAL A 113 2.66 -7.88 4.93
N ALA A 114 1.62 -8.64 5.28
CA ALA A 114 1.21 -8.85 6.67
C ALA A 114 0.75 -10.29 6.87
N GLY A 115 1.23 -10.94 7.93
CA GLY A 115 0.60 -12.15 8.45
C GLY A 115 -0.70 -11.84 9.20
N ASN A 116 -1.48 -12.87 9.50
CA ASN A 116 -2.71 -12.78 10.29
C ASN A 116 -2.88 -13.93 11.28
N GLY A 117 -1.78 -14.59 11.66
CA GLY A 117 -1.78 -15.70 12.62
C GLY A 117 -1.72 -15.23 14.07
N ASN A 118 -2.03 -16.15 14.99
CA ASN A 118 -1.98 -15.94 16.44
C ASN A 118 -0.62 -16.26 17.07
N GLY A 119 0.39 -16.57 16.25
CA GLY A 119 1.75 -16.85 16.70
C GLY A 119 2.48 -15.61 17.19
N SER A 120 3.61 -15.84 17.88
CA SER A 120 4.54 -14.77 18.27
C SER A 120 5.06 -14.02 17.04
N VAL A 121 5.15 -12.69 17.12
CA VAL A 121 5.69 -11.83 16.05
C VAL A 121 7.18 -12.08 15.79
N GLU A 122 7.90 -12.66 16.76
CA GLU A 122 9.30 -13.05 16.65
C GLU A 122 9.50 -14.55 16.34
N GLY A 123 8.42 -15.27 16.05
CA GLY A 123 8.41 -16.73 15.87
C GLY A 123 8.40 -17.49 17.20
N ASP A 124 8.08 -18.78 17.11
CA ASP A 124 8.10 -19.72 18.24
C ASP A 124 9.34 -20.60 18.17
N THR A 125 10.00 -20.85 19.30
CA THR A 125 11.22 -21.67 19.34
C THR A 125 10.87 -23.15 19.20
N ILE A 126 11.63 -23.86 18.37
CA ILE A 126 11.53 -25.30 18.18
C ILE A 126 12.42 -25.96 19.23
N ASP A 127 11.80 -26.62 20.22
CA ASP A 127 12.50 -27.31 21.32
C ASP A 127 12.96 -28.72 20.92
N ALA A 128 12.23 -29.36 20.01
CA ALA A 128 12.59 -30.67 19.46
C ALA A 128 12.01 -30.88 18.05
N VAL A 129 12.61 -31.81 17.29
CA VAL A 129 12.12 -32.24 15.97
C VAL A 129 11.80 -33.74 16.03
N PRO A 130 10.60 -34.15 16.52
CA PRO A 130 10.27 -35.57 16.68
C PRO A 130 10.19 -36.36 15.37
N ALA A 131 9.86 -35.69 14.26
CA ALA A 131 9.81 -36.27 12.92
C ALA A 131 10.11 -35.19 11.87
N ALA A 132 10.39 -35.59 10.63
CA ALA A 132 10.75 -34.67 9.55
C ALA A 132 9.70 -33.58 9.27
N ASN A 133 8.43 -33.83 9.59
CA ASN A 133 7.30 -32.92 9.39
C ASN A 133 6.58 -32.57 10.70
N SER A 134 7.25 -32.75 11.86
CA SER A 134 6.68 -32.45 13.17
C SER A 134 7.70 -31.69 14.01
N TYR A 135 7.29 -30.54 14.53
CA TYR A 135 8.14 -29.65 15.33
C TYR A 135 7.50 -29.44 16.69
N ALA A 136 8.22 -29.77 17.76
CA ALA A 136 7.80 -29.44 19.12
C ALA A 136 8.15 -27.98 19.38
N VAL A 137 7.15 -27.15 19.62
CA VAL A 137 7.32 -25.70 19.83
C VAL A 137 6.86 -25.30 21.22
N ARG A 138 7.32 -24.15 21.71
CA ARG A 138 7.07 -23.70 23.08
C ARG A 138 5.65 -23.20 23.31
N THR A 139 5.02 -22.64 22.27
CA THR A 139 3.66 -22.10 22.29
C THR A 139 2.80 -22.71 21.17
N PRO A 140 2.46 -24.02 21.25
CA PRO A 140 1.68 -24.70 20.21
C PRO A 140 0.28 -24.10 20.02
N THR A 141 -0.26 -23.41 21.03
CA THR A 141 -1.54 -22.67 20.96
C THR A 141 -1.52 -21.51 19.97
N GLY A 142 -0.34 -21.07 19.52
CA GLY A 142 -0.17 -20.06 18.48
C GLY A 142 -0.35 -20.59 17.07
N PHE A 143 -0.65 -21.90 16.89
CA PHE A 143 -0.80 -22.55 15.60
C PHE A 143 -2.16 -23.25 15.48
N LEU A 144 -2.76 -23.18 14.29
CA LEU A 144 -4.00 -23.85 13.93
C LEU A 144 -3.83 -24.58 12.60
N VAL A 145 -4.65 -25.60 12.38
CA VAL A 145 -4.66 -26.38 11.13
C VAL A 145 -5.04 -25.46 9.95
N GLY A 146 -4.30 -25.58 8.85
CA GLY A 146 -4.47 -24.78 7.64
C GLY A 146 -3.65 -23.48 7.62
N GLU A 147 -2.96 -23.13 8.71
CA GLU A 147 -2.12 -21.93 8.74
C GLU A 147 -0.81 -22.11 7.98
N ARG A 148 -0.34 -21.03 7.37
CA ARG A 148 0.91 -20.98 6.62
C ARG A 148 2.06 -20.70 7.56
N VAL A 149 3.07 -21.57 7.53
CA VAL A 149 4.22 -21.49 8.43
C VAL A 149 5.53 -21.56 7.66
N VAL A 150 6.55 -20.94 8.25
CA VAL A 150 7.92 -20.91 7.73
C VAL A 150 8.87 -21.22 8.88
N ALA A 151 9.76 -22.18 8.71
CA ALA A 151 10.85 -22.40 9.66
C ALA A 151 12.10 -21.63 9.22
N VAL A 152 12.78 -21.05 10.20
CA VAL A 152 14.00 -20.27 9.99
C VAL A 152 15.08 -20.77 10.94
N PRO A 153 16.26 -21.12 10.42
CA PRO A 153 17.38 -21.48 11.26
C PRO A 153 17.80 -20.32 12.18
N GLN A 154 18.29 -20.63 13.38
CA GLN A 154 18.79 -19.60 14.32
C GLN A 154 19.91 -18.75 13.69
N ALA A 155 20.76 -19.37 12.86
CA ALA A 155 21.70 -18.67 12.02
C ALA A 155 21.05 -18.33 10.67
N ARG A 156 20.84 -17.05 10.39
CA ARG A 156 20.20 -16.57 9.16
C ARG A 156 20.91 -17.13 7.91
N PRO A 157 20.18 -17.81 7.00
CA PRO A 157 20.78 -18.41 5.80
C PRO A 157 21.23 -17.35 4.79
N SER A 158 22.25 -17.68 3.99
CA SER A 158 22.79 -16.85 2.92
C SER A 158 23.01 -17.69 1.66
N PRO A 159 22.23 -17.49 0.57
CA PRO A 159 21.11 -16.54 0.43
C PRO A 159 19.92 -16.89 1.33
N CYS A 160 19.21 -15.87 1.84
CA CYS A 160 18.04 -16.12 2.69
C CYS A 160 16.81 -16.48 1.84
N THR A 161 16.61 -17.79 1.65
CA THR A 161 15.44 -18.37 0.98
C THR A 161 14.76 -19.32 1.93
N LEU A 162 13.45 -19.18 2.09
CA LEU A 162 12.66 -19.93 3.04
C LEU A 162 11.55 -20.68 2.32
N ALA A 163 11.32 -21.92 2.75
CA ALA A 163 10.21 -22.72 2.26
C ALA A 163 8.93 -22.34 3.02
N LEU A 164 7.81 -22.35 2.32
CA LEU A 164 6.48 -22.18 2.90
C LEU A 164 5.78 -23.54 2.96
N THR A 165 5.15 -23.84 4.07
CA THR A 165 4.32 -25.04 4.23
C THR A 165 3.05 -24.70 5.01
N THR A 166 2.17 -25.67 5.18
CA THR A 166 0.92 -25.50 5.94
C THR A 166 0.87 -26.44 7.14
N VAL A 167 0.24 -26.00 8.21
CA VAL A 167 -0.01 -26.82 9.41
C VAL A 167 -1.12 -27.82 9.10
N THR A 168 -0.87 -29.10 9.40
CA THR A 168 -1.82 -30.20 9.18
C THR A 168 -2.43 -30.72 10.48
N GLY A 169 -1.77 -30.50 11.61
CA GLY A 169 -2.23 -30.94 12.92
C GLY A 169 -1.46 -30.28 14.05
N VAL A 170 -2.10 -30.10 15.20
CA VAL A 170 -1.46 -29.60 16.42
C VAL A 170 -1.83 -30.53 17.57
N VAL A 171 -0.83 -31.19 18.13
CA VAL A 171 -0.94 -32.07 19.30
C VAL A 171 0.17 -31.67 20.26
N SER A 172 -0.15 -30.80 21.23
CA SER A 172 0.82 -30.18 22.13
C SER A 172 1.87 -31.17 22.67
N PRO A 173 3.18 -30.86 22.56
CA PRO A 173 3.79 -29.63 22.04
C PRO A 173 4.03 -29.62 20.53
N ASN A 174 3.62 -30.66 19.82
CA ASN A 174 3.97 -30.91 18.42
C ASN A 174 3.03 -30.21 17.44
N VAL A 175 3.61 -29.47 16.50
CA VAL A 175 2.96 -28.91 15.33
C VAL A 175 3.39 -29.72 14.10
N ALA A 176 2.44 -30.39 13.47
CA ALA A 176 2.65 -31.14 12.24
C ALA A 176 2.43 -30.25 11.02
N VAL A 177 3.29 -30.38 10.01
CA VAL A 177 3.22 -29.64 8.75
C VAL A 177 3.08 -30.56 7.54
N ALA A 178 2.55 -30.04 6.44
CA ALA A 178 2.32 -30.81 5.22
C ALA A 178 3.62 -31.27 4.56
N ALA A 179 4.55 -30.34 4.36
CA ALA A 179 5.92 -30.59 3.94
C ALA A 179 6.89 -30.17 5.04
N GLY A 180 7.80 -31.07 5.39
CA GLY A 180 8.88 -30.80 6.35
C GLY A 180 9.90 -29.81 5.80
N PHE A 181 10.53 -29.06 6.70
CA PHE A 181 11.64 -28.17 6.39
C PHE A 181 12.97 -28.92 6.48
N VAL A 182 13.85 -28.65 5.51
CA VAL A 182 15.17 -29.28 5.44
C VAL A 182 16.14 -28.58 6.40
N GLY A 183 16.87 -29.36 7.19
CA GLY A 183 17.98 -28.85 8.02
C GLY A 183 17.56 -28.09 9.27
N ILE A 184 16.29 -28.18 9.69
CA ILE A 184 15.80 -27.57 10.92
C ILE A 184 16.21 -28.42 12.13
N VAL A 185 16.72 -27.76 13.16
CA VAL A 185 17.23 -28.34 14.40
C VAL A 185 16.62 -27.65 15.63
N PRO A 186 16.71 -28.26 16.83
CA PRO A 186 16.33 -27.58 18.06
C PRO A 186 17.06 -26.24 18.25
N GLY A 187 16.33 -25.20 18.63
CA GLY A 187 16.81 -23.80 18.72
C GLY A 187 16.39 -22.91 17.55
N ASP A 188 15.99 -23.51 16.42
CA ASP A 188 15.41 -22.79 15.28
C ASP A 188 14.01 -22.25 15.61
N LYS A 189 13.49 -21.40 14.73
CA LYS A 189 12.18 -20.75 14.95
C LYS A 189 11.16 -21.13 13.90
N LEU A 190 9.93 -21.35 14.33
CA LEU A 190 8.77 -21.55 13.48
C LEU A 190 7.91 -20.28 13.50
N PHE A 191 7.77 -19.64 12.35
CA PHE A 191 6.94 -18.45 12.16
C PHE A 191 5.57 -18.84 11.63
N ASN A 192 4.53 -18.28 12.25
CA ASN A 192 3.16 -18.42 11.79
C ASN A 192 2.71 -17.17 11.05
N LEU A 193 2.46 -17.31 9.74
CA LEU A 193 1.94 -16.23 8.90
C LEU A 193 0.40 -16.19 8.92
N GLY A 194 -0.25 -17.17 9.54
CA GLY A 194 -1.69 -17.28 9.68
C GLY A 194 -2.38 -18.04 8.54
N PRO A 195 -3.72 -18.16 8.59
CA PRO A 195 -4.49 -18.92 7.60
C PRO A 195 -4.58 -18.23 6.24
N ALA A 196 -4.52 -16.89 6.23
CA ALA A 196 -4.65 -16.08 5.03
C ALA A 196 -3.78 -14.81 5.14
N PRO A 197 -2.44 -14.95 5.13
CA PRO A 197 -1.55 -13.79 5.07
C PRO A 197 -1.94 -12.92 3.87
N THR A 198 -1.80 -11.61 4.03
CA THR A 198 -2.21 -10.65 3.01
C THR A 198 -0.97 -10.07 2.34
N VAL A 199 -1.01 -10.02 1.00
CA VAL A 199 -0.01 -9.33 0.20
C VAL A 199 -0.74 -8.38 -0.72
N ARG A 200 -0.73 -7.08 -0.39
CA ARG A 200 -1.48 -6.06 -1.14
C ARG A 200 -0.54 -5.20 -1.96
N ALA A 201 -0.74 -5.20 -3.26
CA ALA A 201 -0.04 -4.34 -4.19
C ALA A 201 -0.88 -3.09 -4.48
N TYR A 202 -0.28 -1.91 -4.42
CA TYR A 202 -0.89 -0.64 -4.82
C TYR A 202 -0.14 -0.05 -6.00
N ALA A 203 -0.89 0.40 -6.99
CA ALA A 203 -0.36 1.08 -8.17
C ALA A 203 -1.37 2.11 -8.66
N VAL A 204 -0.87 3.24 -9.16
CA VAL A 204 -1.68 4.16 -9.95
C VAL A 204 -1.70 3.65 -11.39
N ARG A 205 -2.90 3.39 -11.92
CA ARG A 205 -3.11 2.87 -13.27
C ARG A 205 -4.27 3.62 -13.90
N ASN A 206 -4.06 4.16 -15.10
CA ASN A 206 -5.06 4.96 -15.80
C ASN A 206 -5.65 6.06 -14.91
N GLN A 207 -4.78 6.75 -14.15
CA GLN A 207 -5.13 7.84 -13.23
C GLN A 207 -6.05 7.43 -12.08
N ASN A 208 -6.10 6.14 -11.74
CA ASN A 208 -6.84 5.65 -10.58
C ASN A 208 -5.86 4.91 -9.66
N LEU A 209 -6.00 5.11 -8.34
CA LEU A 209 -5.29 4.28 -7.38
C LEU A 209 -5.99 2.93 -7.33
N THR A 210 -5.26 1.88 -7.66
CA THR A 210 -5.78 0.51 -7.69
C THR A 210 -5.05 -0.34 -6.65
N VAL A 211 -5.76 -1.36 -6.13
CA VAL A 211 -5.22 -2.36 -5.23
C VAL A 211 -5.42 -3.75 -5.82
N CYS A 212 -4.41 -4.60 -5.70
CA CYS A 212 -4.47 -6.01 -6.05
C CYS A 212 -4.05 -6.87 -4.86
N ASP A 213 -4.84 -7.90 -4.56
CA ASP A 213 -4.48 -8.92 -3.59
C ASP A 213 -3.68 -10.03 -4.27
N TYR A 214 -2.38 -10.06 -4.00
CA TYR A 214 -1.41 -10.93 -4.64
C TYR A 214 -1.49 -12.37 -4.14
N THR A 215 -2.26 -12.61 -3.08
CA THR A 215 -2.57 -13.96 -2.58
C THR A 215 -3.82 -14.57 -3.23
N ALA A 216 -4.62 -13.74 -3.91
CA ALA A 216 -5.80 -14.15 -4.67
C ALA A 216 -5.57 -14.12 -6.19
N ASN A 217 -4.78 -13.17 -6.68
CA ASN A 217 -4.52 -12.95 -8.10
C ASN A 217 -3.03 -12.72 -8.38
N ASP A 218 -2.56 -13.05 -9.58
CA ASP A 218 -1.20 -12.68 -10.00
C ASP A 218 -1.17 -11.20 -10.42
N CYS A 219 -0.78 -10.32 -9.50
CA CYS A 219 -0.71 -8.87 -9.73
C CYS A 219 0.43 -8.45 -10.67
N GLY A 220 1.43 -9.30 -10.89
CA GLY A 220 2.61 -9.01 -11.72
C GLY A 220 2.46 -9.43 -13.17
N LEU A 221 1.50 -10.31 -13.45
CA LEU A 221 1.18 -10.74 -14.80
C LEU A 221 0.68 -9.56 -15.64
N ALA A 222 1.41 -9.24 -16.72
CA ALA A 222 1.09 -8.10 -17.58
C ALA A 222 -0.31 -8.14 -18.19
N ALA A 223 -0.87 -9.35 -18.41
CA ALA A 223 -2.23 -9.53 -18.90
C ALA A 223 -3.30 -9.00 -17.91
N ASN A 224 -2.99 -8.97 -16.62
CA ASN A 224 -3.92 -8.53 -15.58
C ASN A 224 -3.87 -7.01 -15.36
N ASN A 225 -2.92 -6.28 -15.95
CA ASN A 225 -2.71 -4.85 -15.70
C ASN A 225 -3.93 -3.96 -16.00
N GLY A 226 -4.81 -4.39 -16.91
CA GLY A 226 -6.05 -3.70 -17.26
C GLY A 226 -7.33 -4.34 -16.70
N ASP A 227 -7.20 -5.42 -15.92
CA ASP A 227 -8.34 -6.15 -15.38
C ASP A 227 -8.80 -5.54 -14.05
N ALA A 228 -9.98 -4.92 -14.05
CA ALA A 228 -10.58 -4.27 -12.88
C ALA A 228 -11.04 -5.26 -11.79
N THR A 229 -11.11 -6.57 -12.09
CA THR A 229 -11.40 -7.61 -11.10
C THR A 229 -10.15 -8.02 -10.32
N VAL A 230 -8.96 -7.83 -10.91
CA VAL A 230 -7.66 -8.08 -10.28
C VAL A 230 -7.13 -6.80 -9.63
N TRP A 231 -7.09 -5.71 -10.39
CA TRP A 231 -6.68 -4.37 -9.94
C TRP A 231 -7.91 -3.51 -9.66
N VAL A 232 -8.45 -3.65 -8.46
CA VAL A 232 -9.68 -2.97 -8.04
C VAL A 232 -9.41 -1.49 -7.77
N PRO A 233 -10.16 -0.55 -8.36
CA PRO A 233 -9.99 0.88 -8.10
C PRO A 233 -10.45 1.23 -6.67
N VAL A 234 -9.59 1.94 -5.94
CA VAL A 234 -9.82 2.42 -4.56
C VAL A 234 -10.12 3.92 -4.55
N ALA A 235 -9.49 4.68 -5.45
CA ALA A 235 -9.80 6.08 -5.67
C ALA A 235 -9.61 6.43 -7.15
N ASN A 236 -10.48 7.32 -7.63
CA ASN A 236 -10.42 7.83 -8.99
C ASN A 236 -9.67 9.15 -9.06
N ASN A 237 -9.16 9.49 -10.24
CA ASN A 237 -8.45 10.75 -10.50
C ASN A 237 -7.21 10.96 -9.61
N VAL A 238 -6.51 9.87 -9.28
CA VAL A 238 -5.20 9.90 -8.65
C VAL A 238 -4.14 9.98 -9.72
N VAL A 239 -3.36 11.07 -9.74
CA VAL A 239 -2.32 11.33 -10.73
C VAL A 239 -1.01 10.67 -10.35
N SER A 240 -0.66 10.69 -9.08
CA SER A 240 0.62 10.17 -8.60
C SER A 240 0.53 9.69 -7.17
N LEU A 241 1.26 8.63 -6.89
CA LEU A 241 1.56 8.12 -5.56
C LEU A 241 3.08 8.17 -5.42
N ARG A 242 3.58 8.74 -4.32
CA ARG A 242 5.01 8.77 -4.00
C ARG A 242 5.26 8.26 -2.60
N ALA A 243 6.36 7.54 -2.40
CA ALA A 243 6.70 6.99 -1.10
C ALA A 243 8.20 7.02 -0.77
N GLN A 244 8.51 7.08 0.52
CA GLN A 244 9.87 7.03 1.05
C GLN A 244 9.93 6.26 2.37
N TYR A 245 11.06 5.61 2.61
CA TYR A 245 11.40 4.98 3.89
C TYR A 245 11.96 6.04 4.84
N GLY A 246 11.44 6.07 6.06
CA GLY A 246 12.04 6.80 7.18
C GLY A 246 12.99 5.88 7.92
N ARG A 247 14.28 6.20 7.89
CA ARG A 247 15.34 5.39 8.48
C ARG A 247 15.91 6.05 9.74
N ASP A 248 16.06 5.23 10.77
CA ASP A 248 16.83 5.50 11.98
C ASP A 248 18.32 5.25 11.70
N THR A 249 19.13 6.29 11.85
CA THR A 249 20.57 6.28 11.61
C THR A 249 21.40 6.36 12.89
N SER A 250 20.76 6.32 14.06
CA SER A 250 21.41 6.42 15.36
C SER A 250 22.46 5.31 15.57
N ALA A 251 23.61 5.72 16.09
CA ALA A 251 24.76 4.85 16.31
C ALA A 251 24.52 3.90 17.50
N ALA A 252 24.99 2.66 17.36
CA ALA A 252 24.85 1.55 18.32
C ALA A 252 23.42 1.03 18.54
N ALA A 253 22.51 1.85 19.08
CA ALA A 253 21.12 1.46 19.34
C ALA A 253 20.16 2.35 18.54
N MET A 254 19.09 1.74 18.03
CA MET A 254 17.97 2.48 17.45
C MET A 254 17.23 3.21 18.56
N ASP A 255 16.98 4.51 18.37
CA ASP A 255 16.15 5.32 19.26
C ASP A 255 14.69 5.37 18.79
N GLY A 256 14.40 4.80 17.61
CA GLY A 256 13.06 4.74 17.02
C GLY A 256 12.64 6.03 16.32
N ALA A 257 13.50 7.03 16.25
CA ALA A 257 13.25 8.27 15.51
C ALA A 257 13.69 8.14 14.05
N VAL A 258 13.05 8.92 13.17
CA VAL A 258 13.42 8.99 11.75
C VAL A 258 14.41 10.13 11.56
N ASP A 259 15.62 9.82 11.09
CA ASP A 259 16.65 10.81 10.79
C ASP A 259 16.69 11.18 9.31
N VAL A 260 16.51 10.18 8.44
CA VAL A 260 16.69 10.31 6.98
C VAL A 260 15.51 9.68 6.23
N TRP A 261 15.14 10.30 5.10
CA TRP A 261 14.11 9.79 4.19
C TRP A 261 14.72 9.26 2.90
N ASP A 262 14.75 7.94 2.73
CA ASP A 262 15.32 7.25 1.59
C ASP A 262 14.24 6.86 0.56
N ARG A 263 14.52 7.03 -0.74
CA ARG A 263 13.61 6.59 -1.82
C ARG A 263 13.77 5.12 -2.18
N THR A 264 14.99 4.64 -2.06
CA THR A 264 15.34 3.24 -2.28
C THR A 264 15.37 2.52 -0.94
N ARG A 265 15.16 1.21 -1.00
CA ARG A 265 15.33 0.36 0.18
C ARG A 265 16.67 0.65 0.86
N PRO A 266 16.71 0.81 2.19
CA PRO A 266 17.97 0.91 2.92
C PRO A 266 18.87 -0.31 2.66
N VAL A 267 20.09 -0.04 2.22
CA VAL A 267 21.20 -1.01 2.08
C VAL A 267 22.40 -0.41 2.83
N PRO A 268 23.24 -1.24 3.47
CA PRO A 268 23.50 -1.12 4.90
C PRO A 268 24.48 -0.01 5.30
N ALA A 269 24.28 0.50 6.52
CA ALA A 269 25.31 1.10 7.35
C ALA A 269 25.31 0.36 8.71
N PHE A 270 26.12 -0.70 8.84
CA PHE A 270 26.45 -1.44 10.07
C PHE A 270 25.29 -2.15 10.84
N PRO A 271 25.50 -3.38 11.40
CA PRO A 271 26.70 -4.22 11.37
C PRO A 271 26.90 -5.00 10.06
N ALA A 272 28.11 -5.52 9.85
CA ALA A 272 28.47 -6.41 8.75
C ALA A 272 28.07 -7.87 9.05
N GLY A 273 27.69 -8.63 8.02
CA GLY A 273 27.32 -10.06 8.12
C GLY A 273 26.02 -10.40 7.40
N ASN A 274 25.57 -11.66 7.51
CA ASN A 274 24.34 -12.15 6.85
C ASN A 274 23.05 -11.45 7.32
N THR A 275 23.11 -10.71 8.43
CA THR A 275 22.01 -9.93 9.01
C THR A 275 22.04 -8.45 8.61
N ALA A 276 23.06 -7.97 7.90
CA ALA A 276 23.20 -6.53 7.57
C ALA A 276 21.97 -5.96 6.86
N ASN A 277 21.43 -6.70 5.88
CA ASN A 277 20.21 -6.32 5.16
C ASN A 277 18.97 -6.37 6.05
N ALA A 278 18.93 -7.29 7.01
CA ALA A 278 17.84 -7.41 7.97
C ALA A 278 17.84 -6.22 8.95
N CYS A 279 19.02 -5.85 9.46
CA CYS A 279 19.20 -4.69 10.33
C CYS A 279 18.84 -3.39 9.61
N ALA A 280 19.23 -3.24 8.33
CA ALA A 280 18.86 -2.08 7.53
C ALA A 280 17.34 -1.93 7.34
N LEU A 281 16.63 -3.06 7.20
CA LEU A 281 15.17 -3.08 7.12
C LEU A 281 14.49 -2.74 8.44
N ILE A 282 14.99 -3.29 9.55
CA ILE A 282 14.44 -3.01 10.88
C ILE A 282 14.63 -1.53 11.22
N ARG A 283 15.74 -0.92 10.79
CA ARG A 283 15.98 0.52 10.89
C ARG A 283 15.02 1.38 10.06
N ALA A 284 14.24 0.82 9.14
CA ALA A 284 13.18 1.55 8.44
C ALA A 284 11.92 1.62 9.32
N SER A 285 11.91 2.55 10.28
CA SER A 285 10.86 2.69 11.30
C SER A 285 9.58 3.36 10.79
N ALA A 286 9.63 4.04 9.64
CA ALA A 286 8.47 4.73 9.08
C ALA A 286 8.39 4.63 7.55
N VAL A 287 7.20 4.89 7.02
CA VAL A 287 6.97 5.13 5.59
C VAL A 287 6.21 6.45 5.45
N ARG A 288 6.72 7.34 4.60
CA ARG A 288 6.03 8.58 4.20
C ARG A 288 5.43 8.38 2.83
N ILE A 289 4.15 8.69 2.70
CA ILE A 289 3.42 8.63 1.45
C ILE A 289 2.83 9.98 1.09
N ALA A 290 2.78 10.28 -0.21
CA ALA A 290 2.09 11.43 -0.76
C ALA A 290 1.22 10.96 -1.93
N LEU A 291 -0.05 11.36 -1.91
CA LEU A 291 -1.03 11.05 -2.95
C LEU A 291 -1.48 12.36 -3.59
N VAL A 292 -1.42 12.43 -4.92
CA VAL A 292 -1.90 13.60 -5.68
C VAL A 292 -3.19 13.20 -6.37
N ALA A 293 -4.31 13.71 -5.84
CA ALA A 293 -5.61 13.61 -6.49
C ALA A 293 -5.90 14.89 -7.28
N ARG A 294 -6.70 14.78 -8.34
CA ARG A 294 -7.16 15.91 -9.14
C ARG A 294 -8.67 15.88 -9.31
N SER A 295 -9.26 17.06 -9.52
CA SER A 295 -10.64 17.16 -9.97
C SER A 295 -10.79 16.56 -11.38
N SER A 296 -11.93 15.93 -11.65
CA SER A 296 -12.30 15.50 -13.01
C SER A 296 -12.72 16.67 -13.91
N GLN A 297 -12.95 17.86 -13.33
CA GLN A 297 -13.35 19.05 -14.08
C GLN A 297 -12.12 19.71 -14.72
N PRO A 298 -12.08 19.86 -16.05
CA PRO A 298 -10.98 20.55 -16.71
C PRO A 298 -11.03 22.06 -16.41
N GLU A 299 -9.90 22.61 -15.96
CA GLU A 299 -9.76 24.06 -15.84
C GLU A 299 -9.53 24.70 -17.21
N LYS A 300 -10.10 25.88 -17.43
CA LYS A 300 -9.79 26.66 -18.64
C LYS A 300 -8.34 27.09 -18.56
N LEU A 301 -7.56 26.73 -19.60
CA LEU A 301 -6.20 27.21 -19.77
C LEU A 301 -6.21 28.73 -19.70
N ARG A 302 -5.34 29.29 -18.86
CA ARG A 302 -5.11 30.74 -18.79
C ARG A 302 -4.28 31.14 -20.01
N THR A 303 -4.86 31.05 -21.21
CA THR A 303 -4.29 31.65 -22.41
C THR A 303 -4.27 33.16 -22.19
N GLY A 304 -3.08 33.72 -22.00
CA GLY A 304 -2.89 35.13 -21.72
C GLY A 304 -3.50 36.02 -22.80
N ARG A 305 -4.45 36.86 -22.39
CA ARG A 305 -4.72 38.16 -22.99
C ARG A 305 -4.99 39.15 -21.87
N ARG A 306 -3.93 39.87 -21.48
CA ARG A 306 -4.06 41.31 -21.25
C ARG A 306 -3.83 41.98 -22.58
#